data_AF-A0A9Q5Z8I1-F1
#
_entry.id   AF-A0A9Q5Z8I1-F1
#
_cell.length_a   1.000
_cell.length_b   1.000
_cell.length_c   1.000
_cell.angle_alpha   90.00
_cell.angle_beta   90.00
_cell.angle_gamma   90.00
#
_symmetry.space_group_name_H-M   'P 1'
#
loop_
_entity.id
_entity.type
_entity.pdbx_description
1 polymer ?
#
loop_
_entity_poly.entity_id
_entity_poly.type
_entity_poly.pdbx_seq_one_letter_code
_entity_poly.pdbx_strand_id
1 'polypeptide(L)' 'MTAQDKTQRIQINLDLSPELYETISNLAQNMNGDSAEVLLKAIALLEVAVEAKQKGKHIWIVDENQNLETEVIGI' A
#
# COMPACT_ATOMS: atom_id res chain seq x y z
N MET A 1 22.96 25.27 -2.93
CA MET A 1 22.02 24.42 -2.15
C MET A 1 22.68 23.07 -2.03
N THR A 2 23.30 22.80 -0.89
CA THR A 2 24.05 21.58 -0.61
C THR A 2 23.15 20.36 -0.75
N ALA A 3 23.65 19.32 -1.41
CA ALA A 3 22.99 18.03 -1.56
C ALA A 3 22.66 17.46 -0.18
N GLN A 4 21.44 17.72 0.30
CA GLN A 4 20.95 17.16 1.54
C GLN A 4 20.81 15.65 1.36
N ASP A 5 21.37 14.94 2.33
CA ASP A 5 21.60 13.52 2.45
C ASP A 5 20.41 12.66 1.97
N LYS A 6 20.54 12.01 0.81
CA LYS A 6 19.53 11.11 0.22
C LYS A 6 19.21 9.89 1.09
N THR A 7 19.95 9.72 2.19
CA THR A 7 19.84 8.59 3.13
C THR A 7 19.13 8.95 4.42
N GLN A 8 18.80 10.22 4.65
CA GLN A 8 18.13 10.65 5.87
C GLN A 8 16.69 10.13 5.90
N ARG A 9 16.40 9.23 6.84
CA ARG A 9 15.04 8.72 7.06
C ARG A 9 14.20 9.75 7.82
N ILE A 10 12.97 9.94 7.38
CA ILE A 10 11.98 10.76 8.07
C ILE A 10 11.16 9.81 8.96
N GLN A 11 11.10 10.11 10.26
CA GLN A 11 10.20 9.42 11.18
C GLN A 11 8.82 10.05 11.11
N ILE A 12 7.80 9.22 10.94
CA ILE A 12 6.39 9.62 10.97
C ILE A 12 5.77 8.96 12.20
N ASN A 13 5.12 9.76 13.05
CA ASN A 13 4.31 9.25 14.16
C ASN A 13 2.84 9.35 13.75
N LEU A 14 2.10 8.27 13.94
CA LEU A 14 0.71 8.15 13.52
C LEU A 14 -0.14 7.69 14.72
N ASP A 15 -1.21 8.43 14.99
CA ASP A 15 -2.26 7.97 15.90
C ASP A 15 -3.24 7.10 15.09
N LEU A 16 -3.44 5.86 15.54
CA LEU A 16 -4.26 4.87 14.85
C LEU A 16 -5.42 4.45 15.75
N SER A 17 -6.58 4.15 15.15
CA SER A 17 -7.63 3.45 15.87
C SER A 17 -7.18 2.03 16.20
N PRO A 18 -7.72 1.39 17.26
CA PRO A 18 -7.41 0.00 17.58
C PRO A 18 -7.65 -0.94 16.39
N GLU A 19 -8.74 -0.76 15.65
CA GLU A 19 -9.12 -1.62 14.53
C GLU A 19 -8.13 -1.52 13.36
N LEU A 20 -7.64 -0.30 13.07
CA LEU A 20 -6.64 -0.09 12.03
C LEU A 20 -5.29 -0.68 12.45
N TYR A 21 -4.90 -0.52 13.72
CA TYR A 21 -3.68 -1.11 14.24
C TYR A 21 -3.70 -2.64 14.16
N GLU A 22 -4.82 -3.28 14.52
CA GLU A 22 -5.00 -4.73 14.35
C GLU A 22 -4.91 -5.15 12.89
N THR A 23 -5.52 -4.40 11.98
CA THR A 23 -5.45 -4.67 10.54
C THR A 23 -4.00 -4.66 10.03
N ILE A 24 -3.23 -3.62 10.39
CA ILE A 24 -1.81 -3.51 10.02
C ILE A 24 -0.99 -4.65 10.64
N SER A 25 -1.27 -4.99 11.90
CA SER A 25 -0.55 -6.06 12.61
C SER A 25 -0.79 -7.43 11.96
N ASN A 26 -2.03 -7.74 11.57
CA ASN A 26 -2.37 -8.97 10.89
C ASN A 26 -1.72 -9.06 9.49
N LEU A 27 -1.69 -7.96 8.74
CA LEU A 27 -1.00 -7.89 7.47
C LEU A 27 0.51 -8.13 7.64
N ALA A 28 1.13 -7.51 8.64
CA ALA A 28 2.55 -7.70 8.93
C ALA A 28 2.87 -9.16 9.24
N GLN A 29 2.03 -9.83 10.06
CA GLN A 29 2.17 -11.26 10.36
C GLN A 29 2.05 -12.13 9.11
N ASN A 30 1.05 -11.90 8.26
CA ASN A 30 0.84 -12.67 7.02
C ASN A 30 1.98 -12.50 6.01
N MET A 31 2.72 -11.40 6.10
CA MET A 31 3.83 -11.06 5.21
C MET A 31 5.20 -11.42 5.80
N ASN A 32 5.24 -11.96 7.03
CA ASN A 32 6.45 -12.11 7.83
C ASN A 32 7.30 -10.83 7.91
N GLY A 33 6.63 -9.68 7.99
CA GLY A 33 7.24 -8.34 7.98
C GLY A 33 6.87 -7.51 9.21
N ASP A 34 7.11 -6.19 9.12
CA ASP A 34 6.74 -5.22 10.14
C ASP A 34 5.70 -4.20 9.65
N SER A 35 5.16 -3.40 10.58
CA SER A 35 4.15 -2.39 10.26
C SER A 35 4.64 -1.33 9.26
N ALA A 36 5.93 -1.00 9.27
CA ALA A 36 6.49 -0.01 8.33
C ALA A 36 6.52 -0.58 6.91
N GLU A 37 6.88 -1.85 6.75
CA GLU A 37 6.84 -2.54 5.46
C GLU A 37 5.40 -2.62 4.91
N VAL A 38 4.42 -2.92 5.77
CA VAL A 38 2.99 -2.90 5.39
C VAL A 38 2.58 -1.53 4.86
N LEU A 39 2.89 -0.46 5.60
CA LEU A 39 2.55 0.91 5.20
C LEU A 39 3.21 1.31 3.88
N LEU A 40 4.50 0.98 3.70
CA LEU A 40 5.22 1.26 2.45
C LEU A 40 4.58 0.55 1.25
N LYS A 41 4.26 -0.74 1.39
CA LYS A 41 3.62 -1.52 0.33
C LYS A 41 2.19 -1.05 0.04
N ALA A 42 1.45 -0.65 1.06
CA ALA A 42 0.11 -0.08 0.90
C ALA A 42 0.15 1.24 0.10
N ILE A 43 1.11 2.12 0.40
CA ILE A 43 1.32 3.38 -0.36
C ILE A 43 1.68 3.07 -1.81
N ALA A 44 2.61 2.15 -2.07
CA ALA A 44 2.99 1.78 -3.42
C ALA A 44 1.80 1.23 -4.23
N LEU A 45 0.95 0.41 -3.61
CA LEU A 45 -0.27 -0.09 -4.24
C LEU A 45 -1.26 1.05 -4.55
N LEU A 46 -1.40 2.01 -3.63
CA LEU A 46 -2.25 3.18 -3.84
C LEU A 46 -1.74 4.06 -4.99
N GLU A 47 -0.42 4.25 -5.14
CA GLU A 47 0.15 4.99 -6.26
C GLU A 47 -0.22 4.35 -7.61
N VAL A 48 -0.10 3.03 -7.72
CA VAL A 48 -0.52 2.28 -8.92
C VAL A 48 -2.00 2.47 -9.20
N ALA A 49 -2.83 2.41 -8.15
CA ALA A 49 -4.27 2.57 -8.29
C ALA A 49 -4.67 3.97 -8.77
N VAL A 50 -4.08 5.01 -8.18
CA VAL A 50 -4.30 6.41 -8.56
C VAL A 50 -3.84 6.65 -10.00
N GLU A 51 -2.68 6.15 -10.39
CA GLU A 51 -2.16 6.28 -11.75
C GLU A 51 -3.08 5.60 -12.78
N ALA A 52 -3.56 4.38 -12.47
CA ALA A 52 -4.48 3.65 -13.33
C ALA A 52 -5.78 4.46 -13.56
N LYS A 53 -6.37 4.98 -12.47
CA LYS A 53 -7.58 5.79 -12.50
C LYS A 53 -7.40 7.09 -13.32
N GLN A 54 -6.29 7.80 -13.12
CA GLN A 54 -5.97 9.01 -13.89
C GLN A 54 -5.84 8.74 -15.39
N LYS A 55 -5.43 7.53 -15.77
CA LYS A 55 -5.30 7.08 -17.17
C LYS A 55 -6.57 6.43 -17.71
N GLY A 56 -7.69 6.48 -16.98
CA GLY A 56 -8.96 5.86 -17.38
C GLY A 56 -8.89 4.32 -17.46
N LYS A 57 -7.99 3.70 -16.69
CA LYS A 57 -7.85 2.24 -16.62
C LYS A 57 -8.62 1.68 -15.42
N HIS A 58 -9.05 0.43 -15.56
CA HIS A 58 -9.68 -0.35 -14.50
C HIS A 58 -8.65 -1.22 -13.79
N ILE A 59 -8.87 -1.51 -12.51
CA ILE A 59 -8.03 -2.39 -11.70
C ILE A 59 -8.81 -3.67 -11.43
N TRP A 60 -8.19 -4.81 -11.68
CA TRP A 60 -8.81 -6.12 -11.53
C TRP A 60 -7.95 -7.04 -10.69
N ILE A 61 -8.59 -7.86 -9.86
CA ILE A 61 -7.98 -9.03 -9.23
C ILE A 61 -8.20 -10.21 -10.18
N VAL A 62 -7.12 -10.95 -10.43
CA VAL A 62 -7.12 -12.13 -11.29
C VAL A 62 -6.75 -13.36 -10.50
N ASP A 63 -7.37 -14.49 -10.85
CA ASP A 63 -7.03 -15.80 -10.28
C ASP A 63 -5.69 -16.33 -10.85
N GLU A 64 -5.25 -17.48 -10.37
CA GLU A 64 -4.03 -18.15 -10.85
C GLU A 64 -4.08 -18.51 -12.35
N ASN A 65 -5.28 -18.60 -12.93
CA ASN A 65 -5.52 -18.91 -14.34
C ASN A 65 -5.70 -17.64 -15.20
N GLN A 66 -5.49 -16.45 -14.64
CA GLN A 66 -5.67 -15.14 -15.28
C GLN A 66 -7.12 -14.79 -15.64
N ASN A 67 -8.11 -15.43 -15.00
CA ASN A 67 -9.50 -15.03 -15.14
C ASN A 67 -9.75 -13.77 -14.31
N LEU A 68 -10.47 -12.80 -14.90
CA LEU A 68 -10.92 -11.60 -14.18
C LEU A 68 -11.97 -12.00 -13.14
N GLU A 69 -11.60 -11.94 -11.86
CA GLU A 69 -12.50 -12.35 -10.77
C GLU A 69 -13.31 -11.17 -10.24
N THR A 70 -12.64 -10.06 -9.93
CA THR A 70 -13.28 -8.90 -9.30
C THR A 70 -12.66 -7.60 -9.78
N GLU A 71 -13.52 -6.63 -10.13
CA GLU A 71 -13.10 -5.26 -10.38
C GLU A 71 -13.00 -4.49 -9.06
N VAL A 72 -11.88 -3.81 -8.85
CA VAL A 72 -11.73 -2.94 -7.67
C VAL A 72 -12.28 -1.55 -7.99
N ILE A 73 -13.42 -1.23 -7.35
CA ILE A 73 -14.13 0.04 -7.50
C ILE A 73 -13.99 0.89 -6.24
N GLY A 74 -13.79 2.19 -6.41
CA GLY A 74 -13.82 3.15 -5.29
C GLY A 74 -12.50 3.38 -4.55
N ILE A 75 -11.35 3.04 -5.17
CA ILE A 75 -10.03 3.53 -4.72
C ILE A 75 -9.85 5.00 -5.13
#